data_AF-W2Y627-F1
#
_entry.id   AF-W2Y627-F1
#
_cell.length_a   1.000
_cell.length_b   1.000
_cell.length_c   1.000
_cell.angle_alpha   90.00
_cell.angle_beta   90.00
_cell.angle_gamma   90.00
#
_symmetry.space_group_name_H-M   'P 1'
#
loop_
_entity.id
_entity.type
_entity.pdbx_description
1 polymer ?
#
loop_
_entity_poly.entity_id
_entity_poly.type
_entity_poly.pdbx_seq_one_letter_code
_entity_poly.pdbx_strand_id
1 'polypeptide(L)'
;MDMNEKRGRLKDNVRMCEALLKMLPRSGFKSLSQQFFERYMKALLTLGRFSDVCEQYACLKLNKLFLTSTLLAATLHDAQAQV
;
A
#
# COMPACT_ATOMS: atom_id res chain seq x y z
N MET A 1 21.24 2.85 -12.95
CA MET A 1 20.02 3.53 -12.45
C MET A 1 20.26 3.91 -11.01
N ASP A 2 20.32 5.20 -10.75
CA ASP A 2 20.59 5.77 -9.44
C ASP A 2 19.49 5.35 -8.43
N MET A 3 19.90 4.99 -7.22
CA MET A 3 19.00 4.63 -6.13
C MET A 3 18.06 5.80 -5.79
N ASN A 4 18.52 7.04 -5.98
CA ASN A 4 17.72 8.24 -5.77
C ASN A 4 16.57 8.37 -6.77
N GLU A 5 16.82 8.09 -8.05
CA GLU A 5 15.79 8.09 -9.09
C GLU A 5 14.73 7.01 -8.85
N LYS A 6 15.16 5.82 -8.42
CA LYS A 6 14.23 4.73 -8.07
C LYS A 6 13.34 5.11 -6.89
N ARG A 7 13.91 5.74 -5.86
CA ARG A 7 13.15 6.21 -4.70
C ARG A 7 12.20 7.35 -5.07
N GLY A 8 12.60 8.24 -5.97
CA GLY A 8 11.75 9.31 -6.51
C GLY A 8 10.50 8.75 -7.20
N ARG A 9 10.69 7.84 -8.18
CA ARG A 9 9.58 7.17 -8.87
C ARG A 9 8.64 6.43 -7.92
N LEU A 10 9.20 5.81 -6.88
CA LEU A 10 8.39 5.11 -5.88
C LEU A 10 7.52 6.07 -5.07
N LYS A 11 8.04 7.25 -4.69
CA LYS A 11 7.26 8.29 -4.02
C LYS A 11 6.13 8.81 -4.91
N ASP A 12 6.39 9.02 -6.19
CA ASP A 12 5.37 9.51 -7.13
C ASP A 12 4.26 8.47 -7.34
N ASN A 13 4.62 7.19 -7.45
CA ASN A 13 3.65 6.10 -7.51
C ASN A 13 2.76 6.03 -6.27
N VAL A 14 3.34 6.17 -5.08
CA VAL A 14 2.58 6.21 -3.82
C VAL A 14 1.61 7.39 -3.80
N ARG A 15 2.06 8.58 -4.20
CA ARG A 15 1.19 9.77 -4.30
C ARG A 15 0.03 9.57 -5.28
N MET A 16 0.28 8.94 -6.42
CA MET A 16 -0.77 8.64 -7.40
C MET A 16 -1.78 7.64 -6.84
N CYS A 17 -1.32 6.58 -6.15
CA CYS A 17 -2.19 5.62 -5.47
C CYS A 17 -3.05 6.29 -4.39
N GLU A 18 -2.46 7.15 -3.55
CA GLU A 18 -3.18 7.91 -2.52
C GLU A 18 -4.24 8.84 -3.13
N ALA A 19 -3.91 9.52 -4.23
CA ALA A 19 -4.86 10.38 -4.94
C ALA A 19 -6.03 9.57 -5.51
N LEU A 20 -5.76 8.43 -6.15
CA LEU A 20 -6.79 7.51 -6.65
C LEU A 20 -7.69 7.01 -5.52
N LEU A 21 -7.11 6.58 -4.40
CA LEU A 21 -7.86 6.11 -3.23
C LEU A 21 -8.75 7.19 -2.61
N LYS A 22 -8.33 8.46 -2.65
CA LYS A 22 -9.13 9.60 -2.18
C LYS A 22 -10.25 9.98 -3.14
N MET A 23 -10.04 9.85 -4.45
CA MET A 23 -11.01 10.24 -5.48
C MET A 23 -12.08 9.17 -5.71
N LEU A 24 -11.75 7.89 -5.50
CA LEU A 24 -12.68 6.81 -5.79
C LEU A 24 -13.80 6.73 -4.74
N PRO A 25 -15.07 6.68 -5.16
CA PRO A 25 -16.15 6.32 -4.25
C PRO A 25 -15.95 4.88 -3.76
N ARG A 26 -16.61 4.51 -2.66
CA ARG A 26 -16.44 3.20 -2.01
C ARG A 26 -16.69 2.00 -2.94
N SER A 27 -17.52 2.16 -3.97
CA SER A 27 -17.72 1.15 -5.03
C SER A 27 -16.51 1.02 -5.96
N GLY A 28 -15.94 2.14 -6.41
CA GLY A 28 -14.72 2.17 -7.22
C GLY A 28 -13.52 1.60 -6.48
N PHE A 29 -13.42 1.86 -5.18
CA PHE A 29 -12.40 1.25 -4.32
C PHE A 29 -12.45 -0.29 -4.33
N LYS A 30 -13.65 -0.90 -4.22
CA LYS A 30 -13.80 -2.37 -4.27
C LYS A 30 -13.50 -2.98 -5.64
N SER A 31 -13.55 -2.19 -6.70
CA SER A 31 -13.18 -2.63 -8.05
C SER A 31 -11.66 -2.63 -8.30
N LEU A 32 -10.87 -2.06 -7.39
CA LEU A 32 -9.41 -2.13 -7.49
C LEU A 32 -8.93 -3.56 -7.23
N SER A 33 -7.95 -3.99 -8.02
CA SER A 33 -7.40 -5.35 -7.92
C SER A 33 -6.53 -5.55 -6.68
N GLN A 34 -6.41 -6.79 -6.22
CA GLN A 34 -5.48 -7.14 -5.13
C GLN A 34 -4.05 -6.65 -5.41
N GLN A 35 -3.58 -6.76 -6.66
CA GLN A 35 -2.24 -6.33 -7.07
C GLN A 35 -2.02 -4.82 -6.89
N PHE A 36 -3.06 -4.00 -7.04
CA PHE A 36 -2.96 -2.56 -6.77
C PHE A 36 -2.58 -2.34 -5.30
N PHE A 37 -3.30 -2.98 -4.39
CA PHE A 37 -3.04 -2.87 -2.96
C PHE A 37 -1.69 -3.45 -2.57
N GLU A 38 -1.33 -4.62 -3.09
CA GLU A 38 -0.02 -5.23 -2.83
C GLU A 38 1.14 -4.32 -3.24
N ARG A 39 1.05 -3.71 -4.43
CA ARG A 39 2.07 -2.76 -4.91
C ARG A 39 2.11 -1.50 -4.08
N TYR A 40 0.95 -0.95 -3.71
CA TYR A 40 0.85 0.24 -2.88
C TYR A 40 1.45 0.02 -1.49
N MET A 41 1.06 -1.06 -0.79
CA MET A 41 1.58 -1.38 0.54
C MET A 41 3.08 -1.68 0.51
N LYS A 42 3.55 -2.42 -0.50
CA LYS A 42 4.98 -2.70 -0.68
C LYS A 42 5.78 -1.43 -0.96
N ALA A 43 5.21 -0.47 -1.70
CA ALA A 43 5.85 0.80 -1.97
C ALA A 43 5.97 1.65 -0.68
N LEU A 44 4.92 1.71 0.14
CA LEU A 44 4.97 2.35 1.46
C LEU A 44 6.04 1.71 2.35
N LEU A 45 6.07 0.37 2.43
CA LEU A 45 7.06 -0.39 3.20
C LEU A 45 8.50 -0.05 2.74
N THR A 46 8.74 -0.09 1.42
CA THR A 46 10.06 0.18 0.83
C THR A 46 10.51 1.64 1.05
N LEU A 47 9.58 2.58 1.20
CA LEU A 47 9.89 3.97 1.53
C LEU A 47 10.16 4.21 3.02
N GLY A 48 9.99 3.19 3.86
CA GLY A 48 10.10 3.28 5.32
C GLY A 48 8.88 3.92 5.98
N ARG A 49 7.74 4.00 5.29
CA ARG A 49 6.49 4.59 5.78
C ARG A 49 5.68 3.53 6.56
N PHE A 50 6.25 3.00 7.63
CA PHE A 50 5.71 1.83 8.33
C PHE A 50 4.36 2.10 9.02
N SER A 51 4.22 3.24 9.70
CA SER A 51 2.95 3.64 10.31
C SER A 51 1.83 3.76 9.27
N ASP A 52 2.15 4.32 8.10
CA ASP A 52 1.18 4.43 7.00
C ASP A 52 0.75 3.05 6.47
N VAL A 53 1.64 2.05 6.42
CA VAL A 53 1.26 0.67 6.07
C VAL A 53 0.21 0.16 7.05
N CYS A 54 0.45 0.29 8.36
CA CYS A 54 -0.47 -0.18 9.39
C CYS A 54 -1.83 0.55 9.31
N GLU A 55 -1.82 1.87 9.22
CA GLU A 55 -3.03 2.70 9.14
C GLU A 55 -3.85 2.41 7.88
N GLN A 56 -3.20 2.38 6.72
CA GLN A 56 -3.86 2.11 5.45
C GLN A 56 -4.42 0.69 5.41
N TYR A 57 -3.70 -0.30 5.95
CA TYR A 57 -4.17 -1.69 5.98
C TYR A 57 -5.50 -1.80 6.75
N ALA A 58 -5.58 -1.14 7.91
CA ALA A 58 -6.77 -1.12 8.75
C ALA A 58 -7.90 -0.30 8.13
N CYS A 59 -7.61 0.92 7.64
CA CYS A 59 -8.59 1.83 7.06
C CYS A 59 -9.25 1.22 5.81
N LEU A 60 -8.44 0.59 4.95
CA LEU A 60 -8.89 -0.03 3.72
C LEU A 60 -9.50 -1.43 3.95
N LYS A 61 -9.46 -1.95 5.19
CA LYS A 61 -9.98 -3.28 5.58
C LYS A 61 -9.43 -4.39 4.67
N LEU A 62 -8.13 -4.34 4.36
CA LEU A 62 -7.51 -5.24 3.39
C LEU A 62 -7.59 -6.70 3.83
N ASN A 63 -7.57 -6.98 5.12
CA ASN A 63 -7.82 -8.32 5.67
C ASN A 63 -9.19 -8.89 5.30
N LYS A 64 -10.21 -8.05 5.11
CA LYS A 64 -11.56 -8.50 4.72
C LYS A 64 -11.72 -8.61 3.21
N LEU A 65 -10.98 -7.80 2.45
CA LEU A 65 -11.04 -7.79 0.99
C LEU A 65 -10.19 -8.89 0.37
N PHE A 66 -9.02 -9.16 0.95
CA PHE A 66 -8.02 -10.08 0.42
C PHE A 66 -7.50 -11.00 1.53
N LEU A 67 -8.40 -11.79 2.10
CA LEU A 67 -8.15 -12.73 3.20
C LEU A 67 -6.97 -13.68 2.95
N THR A 68 -6.75 -14.05 1.68
CA THR A 68 -5.75 -15.03 1.27
C THR A 68 -4.45 -14.40 0.75
N SER A 69 -4.33 -13.06 0.73
CA SER A 69 -3.09 -12.42 0.29
C SER A 69 -2.01 -12.54 1.35
N THR A 70 -1.13 -13.52 1.14
CA THR A 70 0.07 -13.72 1.96
C THR A 70 1.03 -12.54 1.87
N LEU A 71 1.08 -11.87 0.71
CA LEU A 71 1.94 -10.70 0.51
C LEU A 71 1.47 -9.49 1.34
N LEU A 72 0.17 -9.22 1.38
CA LEU A 72 -0.38 -8.15 2.21
C LEU A 72 -0.18 -8.44 3.70
N ALA A 73 -0.38 -9.69 4.12
CA ALA A 73 -0.14 -10.11 5.50
C ALA A 73 1.34 -9.96 5.90
N ALA A 74 2.27 -10.41 5.05
CA ALA A 74 3.70 -10.25 5.29
C ALA A 74 4.12 -8.77 5.33
N THR A 75 3.62 -7.96 4.40
CA THR A 75 3.91 -6.51 4.36
C THR A 75 3.44 -5.80 5.63
N LEU A 76 2.27 -6.18 6.17
CA LEU A 76 1.79 -5.66 7.45
C LEU A 76 2.68 -6.09 8.61
N HIS A 77 3.01 -7.38 8.68
CA HIS A 77 3.86 -7.93 9.73
C HIS A 77 5.23 -7.23 9.76
N ASP A 78 5.87 -7.08 8.61
CA ASP A 78 7.17 -6.41 8.47
C ASP A 78 7.10 -4.93 8.87
N ALA A 79 5.99 -4.24 8.56
CA ALA A 79 5.80 -2.87 9.01
C ALA A 79 5.60 -2.78 10.52
N GLN A 80 4.83 -3.69 11.11
CA GLN A 80 4.60 -3.75 12.56
C GLN A 80 5.87 -4.04 13.35
N ALA A 81 6.81 -4.81 12.79
CA ALA A 81 8.10 -5.06 13.43
C ALA A 81 9.02 -3.82 13.50
N GLN A 82 8.68 -2.74 12.80
CA GLN A 82 9.50 -1.52 12.66
C GLN A 82 8.87 -0.27 13.30
N VAL A 83 7.68 -0.41 13.90
CA VAL A 83 6.92 0.68 14.57
C VAL A 83 6.86 0.39 16.07
#